data_AF-A0A1B4FD47-F1
#
_entry.id   AF-A0A1B4FD47-F1
#
_cell.length_a   1.000
_cell.length_b   1.000
_cell.length_c   1.000
_cell.angle_alpha   90.00
_cell.angle_beta   90.00
_cell.angle_gamma   90.00
#
_symmetry.space_group_name_H-M   'P 1'
#
loop_
_entity.id
_entity.type
_entity.pdbx_description
1 polymer ?
#
loop_
_entity_poly.entity_id
_entity_poly.type
_entity_poly.pdbx_seq_one_letter_code
_entity_poly.pdbx_strand_id
1 'polypeptide(L)'
;MALVFAAGAAVAVAWLASMPAMGEMPMPGGWTMSAVWTRMCGRTWAGAAASFVGMWIAMMTAMMLPSVAPMLWRCARAAGWMREARAWPRAASVAAGYGFVWTAAGIVVYAIGAALAAVVMRAPALSRAVPVAAGAVVLSAGAFQFTAWKARHLACCRAAPGRCGALPERVGAAWRQGARFGFHCCCSSAGLTASLLVIGIMDLRAMAAVTAAIAVERLAPAGERAARAAGSVIVGAGVILIARAVGIG
;
A
#
# COMPACT_ATOMS: atom_id res chain seq x y z
N MET A 1 -19.61 -15.07 6.48
CA MET A 1 -18.70 -13.98 6.08
C MET A 1 -17.52 -13.82 7.02
N ALA A 2 -17.69 -13.67 8.34
CA ALA A 2 -16.58 -13.61 9.31
C ALA A 2 -15.59 -14.79 9.23
N LEU A 3 -16.08 -16.02 8.98
CA LEU A 3 -15.23 -17.21 8.78
C LEU A 3 -14.43 -17.20 7.48
N VAL A 4 -14.99 -16.68 6.38
CA VAL A 4 -14.29 -16.52 5.10
C VAL A 4 -13.25 -15.39 5.20
N PHE A 5 -13.54 -14.37 6.01
CA PHE A 5 -12.61 -13.28 6.37
C PHE A 5 -11.45 -13.77 7.25
N ALA A 6 -11.75 -14.57 8.28
CA ALA A 6 -10.73 -15.19 9.12
C ALA A 6 -9.88 -16.17 8.31
N ALA A 7 -10.49 -16.94 7.40
CA ALA A 7 -9.77 -17.83 6.49
C ALA A 7 -8.92 -17.07 5.47
N GLY A 8 -9.40 -15.97 4.89
CA GLY A 8 -8.62 -15.15 3.95
C GLY A 8 -7.46 -14.41 4.63
N ALA A 9 -7.69 -13.88 5.84
CA ALA A 9 -6.64 -13.30 6.67
C ALA A 9 -5.65 -14.37 7.14
N ALA A 10 -6.12 -15.54 7.55
CA ALA A 10 -5.27 -16.66 7.94
C ALA A 10 -4.48 -17.22 6.76
N VAL A 11 -5.03 -17.26 5.55
CA VAL A 11 -4.31 -17.66 4.33
C VAL A 11 -3.29 -16.60 3.93
N ALA A 12 -3.62 -15.31 3.99
CA ALA A 12 -2.65 -14.24 3.74
C ALA A 12 -1.54 -14.22 4.79
N VAL A 13 -1.89 -14.37 6.08
CA VAL A 13 -0.93 -14.47 7.19
C VAL A 13 -0.11 -15.74 7.09
N ALA A 14 -0.70 -16.89 6.74
CA ALA A 14 0.02 -18.15 6.53
C ALA A 14 0.94 -18.07 5.30
N TRP A 15 0.52 -17.40 4.22
CA TRP A 15 1.32 -17.21 3.01
C TRP A 15 2.46 -16.20 3.23
N LEU A 16 2.22 -15.13 4.01
CA LEU A 16 3.24 -14.18 4.47
C LEU A 16 4.19 -14.83 5.50
N ALA A 17 3.69 -15.68 6.39
CA ALA A 17 4.47 -16.45 7.37
C ALA A 17 5.22 -17.64 6.74
N SER A 18 4.86 -18.02 5.50
CA SER A 18 5.59 -18.98 4.67
C SER A 18 6.70 -18.33 3.84
N MET A 19 6.83 -17.00 3.89
CA MET A 19 7.90 -16.23 3.25
C MET A 19 9.04 -15.79 4.20
N PRO A 20 9.45 -16.52 5.26
CA PRO A 20 10.67 -16.16 5.95
C PRO A 20 11.86 -16.60 5.08
N ALA A 21 12.85 -15.73 5.01
CA ALA A 21 14.15 -15.89 4.32
C ALA A 21 14.17 -15.62 2.80
N MET A 22 13.59 -14.50 2.36
CA MET A 22 14.28 -13.74 1.31
C MET A 22 15.44 -13.01 1.98
N GLY A 23 16.63 -13.60 1.89
CA GLY A 23 17.82 -13.19 2.65
C GLY A 23 18.04 -11.68 2.66
N GLU A 24 18.30 -11.14 3.84
CA GLU A 24 18.80 -9.78 3.98
C GLU A 24 20.29 -9.77 3.68
N MET A 25 20.71 -8.93 2.74
CA MET A 25 22.12 -8.75 2.42
C MET A 25 22.67 -7.55 3.21
N PRO A 26 23.72 -7.74 4.03
CA PRO A 26 24.36 -6.63 4.72
C PRO A 26 25.01 -5.68 3.71
N MET A 27 24.74 -4.39 3.84
CA MET A 27 25.26 -3.34 2.95
C MET A 27 26.21 -2.40 3.68
N PRO A 28 27.18 -1.79 2.95
CA PRO A 28 28.02 -0.74 3.50
C PRO A 28 27.16 0.42 4.06
N GLY A 29 27.41 0.80 5.32
CA GLY A 29 26.58 1.77 6.05
C GLY A 29 25.70 1.17 7.14
N GLY A 30 25.87 -0.11 7.49
CA GLY A 30 25.24 -0.72 8.66
C GLY A 30 23.74 -1.01 8.52
N TRP A 31 23.24 -1.10 7.28
CA TRP A 31 21.86 -1.43 6.97
C TRP A 31 21.76 -2.70 6.13
N THR A 32 20.56 -3.28 6.04
CA THR A 32 20.29 -4.49 5.28
C THR A 32 19.39 -4.22 4.09
N MET A 33 19.69 -4.89 2.98
CA MET A 33 18.90 -4.81 1.75
C MET A 33 18.10 -6.09 1.58
N SER A 34 16.79 -5.96 1.42
CA SER A 34 15.93 -7.12 1.13
C SER A 34 16.22 -7.69 -0.25
N ALA A 35 16.39 -9.02 -0.34
CA ALA A 35 16.59 -9.72 -1.59
C ALA A 35 15.44 -9.54 -2.60
N VAL A 36 14.26 -9.05 -2.17
CA VAL A 36 13.11 -8.77 -3.06
C VAL A 36 13.45 -7.79 -4.20
N TRP A 37 14.41 -6.89 -3.96
CA TRP A 37 14.85 -5.88 -4.92
C TRP A 37 15.94 -6.39 -5.87
N THR A 38 16.38 -7.64 -5.70
CA THR A 38 17.49 -8.24 -6.44
C THR A 38 17.06 -9.46 -7.21
N ARG A 39 17.79 -9.76 -8.29
CA ARG A 39 17.60 -11.04 -9.00
C ARG A 39 18.25 -12.15 -8.17
N MET A 40 17.45 -13.09 -7.67
CA MET A 40 17.99 -14.36 -7.19
C MET A 40 18.49 -15.19 -8.38
N CYS A 41 19.63 -15.88 -8.21
CA CYS A 41 20.20 -16.76 -9.24
C CYS A 41 19.13 -17.74 -9.76
N GLY A 42 18.89 -17.74 -11.08
CA GLY A 42 17.93 -18.62 -11.74
C GLY A 42 16.53 -18.04 -12.01
N ARG A 43 16.20 -16.81 -11.58
CA ARG A 43 14.94 -16.12 -11.97
C ARG A 43 15.14 -15.03 -13.02
N THR A 44 14.20 -14.90 -13.95
CA THR A 44 14.12 -13.76 -14.88
C THR A 44 13.64 -12.49 -14.15
N TRP A 45 13.99 -11.30 -14.65
CA TRP A 45 13.45 -10.03 -14.13
C TRP A 45 11.92 -10.01 -14.12
N ALA A 46 11.29 -10.56 -15.17
CA ALA A 46 9.84 -10.67 -15.25
C ALA A 46 9.26 -11.58 -14.16
N GLY A 47 9.92 -12.70 -13.84
CA GLY A 47 9.50 -13.60 -12.76
C GLY A 47 9.63 -12.96 -11.38
N ALA A 48 10.69 -12.19 -11.13
CA ALA A 48 10.86 -11.45 -9.89
C ALA A 48 9.80 -10.35 -9.74
N ALA A 49 9.58 -9.55 -10.80
CA ALA A 49 8.54 -8.54 -10.84
C ALA A 49 7.14 -9.13 -10.64
N ALA A 50 6.81 -10.26 -11.30
CA ALA A 50 5.53 -10.92 -11.13
C ALA A 50 5.31 -11.41 -9.70
N SER A 51 6.34 -11.97 -9.05
CA SER A 51 6.25 -12.38 -7.65
C SER A 51 6.07 -11.19 -6.69
N PHE A 52 6.78 -10.09 -6.92
CA PHE A 52 6.61 -8.86 -6.14
C PHE A 52 5.21 -8.28 -6.31
N VAL A 53 4.74 -8.15 -7.56
CA VAL A 53 3.41 -7.63 -7.87
C VAL A 53 2.33 -8.53 -7.29
N GLY A 54 2.48 -9.85 -7.35
CA GLY A 54 1.56 -10.80 -6.72
C GLY A 54 1.48 -10.61 -5.21
N MET A 55 2.64 -10.54 -4.54
CA MET A 55 2.72 -10.29 -3.09
C MET A 55 2.18 -8.91 -2.71
N TRP A 56 2.52 -7.88 -3.48
CA TRP A 56 2.05 -6.51 -3.32
C TRP A 56 0.54 -6.41 -3.43
N ILE A 57 -0.05 -7.04 -4.44
CA ILE A 57 -1.51 -7.08 -4.63
C ILE A 57 -2.15 -7.81 -3.45
N ALA A 58 -1.63 -8.98 -3.05
CA ALA A 58 -2.17 -9.73 -1.92
C ALA A 58 -2.12 -8.90 -0.61
N MET A 59 -0.97 -8.28 -0.34
CA MET A 59 -0.76 -7.38 0.79
C MET A 59 -1.71 -6.19 0.75
N MET A 60 -1.74 -5.45 -0.35
CA MET A 60 -2.58 -4.26 -0.48
C MET A 60 -4.05 -4.60 -0.45
N THR A 61 -4.43 -5.75 -1.00
CA THR A 61 -5.79 -6.26 -0.89
C THR A 61 -6.13 -6.54 0.57
N ALA A 62 -5.26 -7.20 1.33
CA ALA A 62 -5.46 -7.47 2.76
C ALA A 62 -5.54 -6.18 3.60
N MET A 63 -4.66 -5.20 3.35
CA MET A 63 -4.61 -3.93 4.07
C MET A 63 -5.79 -3.01 3.73
N MET A 64 -6.20 -2.99 2.47
CA MET A 64 -7.29 -2.13 2.00
C MET A 64 -8.66 -2.79 2.18
N LEU A 65 -8.73 -4.11 2.36
CA LEU A 65 -9.97 -4.84 2.64
C LEU A 65 -10.81 -4.22 3.76
N PRO A 66 -10.26 -3.91 4.96
CA PRO A 66 -11.06 -3.30 6.03
C PRO A 66 -11.61 -1.92 5.66
N SER A 67 -10.96 -1.21 4.72
CA SER A 67 -11.39 0.11 4.26
C SER A 67 -12.38 0.06 3.11
N VAL A 68 -12.25 -0.93 2.23
CA VAL A 68 -13.06 -1.09 1.01
C VAL A 68 -14.30 -1.96 1.27
N ALA A 69 -14.25 -2.90 2.22
CA ALA A 69 -15.38 -3.76 2.59
C ALA A 69 -16.64 -3.00 3.04
N PRO A 70 -16.59 -2.03 3.97
CA PRO A 70 -17.79 -1.28 4.36
C PRO A 70 -18.33 -0.42 3.21
N MET A 71 -17.45 0.05 2.33
CA MET A 71 -17.83 0.82 1.14
C MET A 71 -18.55 -0.06 0.10
N LEU A 72 -17.97 -1.21 -0.25
CA LEU A 72 -18.58 -2.21 -1.12
C LEU A 72 -19.90 -2.71 -0.56
N TRP A 73 -19.98 -2.93 0.75
CA TRP A 73 -21.21 -3.39 1.41
C TRP A 73 -22.32 -2.34 1.38
N ARG A 74 -21.99 -1.06 1.60
CA ARG A 74 -22.97 0.04 1.46
C ARG A 74 -23.42 0.22 0.01
N CYS A 75 -22.51 0.14 -0.96
CA CYS A 75 -22.88 0.19 -2.38
C CYS A 75 -23.72 -1.04 -2.78
N ALA A 76 -23.39 -2.24 -2.31
CA ALA A 76 -24.16 -3.46 -2.55
C ALA A 76 -25.56 -3.43 -1.94
N ARG A 77 -25.72 -2.82 -0.75
CA ARG A 77 -27.03 -2.57 -0.13
C ARG A 77 -27.83 -1.51 -0.87
N ALA A 78 -27.22 -0.35 -1.16
CA ALA A 78 -27.89 0.78 -1.79
C ALA A 78 -28.36 0.46 -3.22
N ALA A 79 -27.57 -0.31 -3.97
CA ALA A 79 -27.87 -0.68 -5.34
C ALA A 79 -28.44 -2.09 -5.50
N GLY A 80 -28.85 -2.74 -4.40
CA GLY A 80 -29.59 -4.01 -4.44
C GLY A 80 -28.83 -5.22 -5.01
N TRP A 81 -27.49 -5.18 -5.10
CA TRP A 81 -26.68 -6.22 -5.77
C TRP A 81 -26.84 -7.61 -5.18
N MET A 82 -27.23 -7.69 -3.90
CA MET A 82 -27.52 -8.96 -3.22
C MET A 82 -28.79 -9.65 -3.74
N ARG A 83 -29.65 -8.95 -4.51
CA ARG A 83 -30.91 -9.47 -5.03
C ARG A 83 -30.88 -9.80 -6.53
N GLU A 84 -29.84 -9.39 -7.27
CA GLU A 84 -29.78 -9.54 -8.73
C GLU A 84 -28.49 -10.21 -9.22
N ALA A 85 -28.62 -11.41 -9.79
CA ALA A 85 -27.49 -12.15 -10.40
C ALA A 85 -26.77 -11.34 -11.52
N ARG A 86 -27.46 -10.40 -12.16
CA ARG A 86 -26.89 -9.51 -13.20
C ARG A 86 -25.95 -8.42 -12.65
N ALA A 87 -25.88 -8.22 -11.32
CA ALA A 87 -24.98 -7.25 -10.70
C ALA A 87 -23.53 -7.77 -10.54
N TRP A 88 -23.34 -9.09 -10.55
CA TRP A 88 -22.03 -9.74 -10.35
C TRP A 88 -20.95 -9.35 -11.37
N PRO A 89 -21.21 -9.40 -12.70
CA PRO A 89 -20.21 -9.05 -13.72
C PRO A 89 -19.75 -7.60 -13.60
N ARG A 90 -20.66 -6.71 -13.23
CA ARG A 90 -20.38 -5.28 -13.11
C ARG A 90 -19.64 -4.97 -11.80
N ALA A 91 -19.96 -5.64 -10.69
CA ALA A 91 -19.19 -5.55 -9.45
C ALA A 91 -17.75 -6.08 -9.63
N ALA A 92 -17.59 -7.19 -10.35
CA ALA A 92 -16.28 -7.72 -10.73
C ALA A 92 -15.47 -6.71 -11.57
N SER A 93 -16.15 -5.95 -12.45
CA SER A 93 -15.51 -4.92 -13.27
C SER A 93 -15.00 -3.73 -12.46
N VAL A 94 -15.72 -3.31 -11.41
CA VAL A 94 -15.26 -2.29 -10.46
C VAL A 94 -14.02 -2.80 -9.71
N ALA A 95 -14.05 -4.04 -9.22
CA ALA A 95 -12.91 -4.65 -8.55
C ALA A 95 -11.70 -4.79 -9.48
N ALA A 96 -11.91 -5.14 -10.74
CA ALA A 96 -10.85 -5.21 -11.75
C ALA A 96 -10.21 -3.85 -12.02
N GLY A 97 -11.00 -2.77 -12.11
CA GLY A 97 -10.48 -1.41 -12.26
C GLY A 97 -9.66 -0.96 -11.05
N TYR A 98 -10.09 -1.33 -9.84
CA TYR A 98 -9.34 -1.07 -8.61
C TYR A 98 -8.02 -1.85 -8.57
N GLY A 99 -8.07 -3.15 -8.85
CA GLY A 99 -6.89 -4.02 -8.90
C GLY A 99 -5.87 -3.55 -9.93
N PHE A 100 -6.32 -3.10 -11.12
CA PHE A 100 -5.44 -2.57 -12.16
C PHE A 100 -4.57 -1.39 -11.68
N VAL A 101 -5.16 -0.44 -10.94
CA VAL A 101 -4.40 0.71 -10.41
C VAL A 101 -3.36 0.25 -9.39
N TRP A 102 -3.71 -0.71 -8.52
CA TRP A 102 -2.78 -1.27 -7.55
C TRP A 102 -1.65 -2.07 -8.19
N THR A 103 -1.95 -2.81 -9.26
CA THR A 103 -0.94 -3.49 -10.09
C THR A 103 0.02 -2.49 -10.70
N ALA A 104 -0.49 -1.42 -11.32
CA ALA A 104 0.33 -0.36 -11.91
C ALA A 104 1.23 0.31 -10.85
N ALA A 105 0.68 0.61 -9.66
CA ALA A 105 1.45 1.16 -8.55
C ALA A 105 2.56 0.18 -8.09
N GLY A 106 2.26 -1.11 -7.95
CA GLY A 106 3.24 -2.12 -7.59
C GLY A 106 4.37 -2.25 -8.61
N ILE A 107 4.07 -2.18 -9.91
CA ILE A 107 5.07 -2.20 -10.98
C ILE A 107 6.00 -0.98 -10.87
N VAL A 108 5.44 0.22 -10.69
CA VAL A 108 6.23 1.46 -10.54
C VAL A 108 7.13 1.38 -9.30
N VAL A 109 6.58 0.92 -8.17
CA VAL A 109 7.34 0.72 -6.93
C VAL A 109 8.47 -0.29 -7.11
N TYR A 110 8.20 -1.41 -7.78
CA TYR A 110 9.21 -2.42 -8.09
C TYR A 110 10.34 -1.85 -8.95
N ALA A 111 9.99 -1.12 -10.02
CA ALA A 111 10.95 -0.53 -10.93
C ALA A 111 11.85 0.49 -10.23
N ILE A 112 11.29 1.36 -9.40
CA ILE A 112 12.05 2.34 -8.61
C ILE A 112 12.99 1.63 -7.64
N GLY A 113 12.48 0.65 -6.88
CA GLY A 113 13.29 -0.08 -5.91
C GLY A 113 14.40 -0.91 -6.56
N ALA A 114 14.12 -1.56 -7.69
CA ALA A 114 15.11 -2.31 -8.47
C ALA A 114 16.18 -1.40 -9.11
N ALA A 115 15.80 -0.19 -9.55
CA ALA A 115 16.76 0.79 -10.07
C ALA A 115 17.66 1.32 -8.95
N LEU A 116 17.08 1.71 -7.80
CA LEU A 116 17.83 2.15 -6.63
C LEU A 116 18.79 1.07 -6.14
N ALA A 117 18.30 -0.17 -6.03
CA ALA A 117 19.09 -1.37 -5.75
C ALA A 117 20.31 -1.49 -6.67
N ALA A 118 20.10 -1.41 -7.99
CA ALA A 118 21.17 -1.53 -8.97
C ALA A 118 22.21 -0.40 -8.86
N VAL A 119 21.79 0.83 -8.57
CA VAL A 119 22.69 1.98 -8.40
C VAL A 119 23.50 1.85 -7.11
N VAL A 120 22.85 1.51 -5.99
CA VAL A 120 23.49 1.36 -4.68
C VAL A 120 24.53 0.23 -4.69
N MET A 121 24.24 -0.87 -5.38
CA MET A 121 25.20 -1.98 -5.57
C MET A 121 26.44 -1.59 -6.38
N ARG A 122 26.34 -0.58 -7.26
CA ARG A 122 27.46 -0.09 -8.09
C ARG A 122 28.29 1.00 -7.43
N ALA A 123 27.75 1.68 -6.41
CA ALA A 123 28.37 2.84 -5.79
C ALA A 123 28.37 2.73 -4.24
N PRO A 124 29.46 2.22 -3.64
CA PRO A 124 29.56 2.06 -2.18
C PRO A 124 29.44 3.37 -1.40
N ALA A 125 29.86 4.50 -1.99
CA ALA A 125 29.69 5.83 -1.41
C ALA A 125 28.20 6.21 -1.30
N LEU A 126 27.39 5.83 -2.28
CA LEU A 126 25.95 6.06 -2.27
C LEU A 126 25.24 5.14 -1.25
N SER A 127 25.74 3.90 -1.09
CA SER A 127 25.23 2.96 -0.08
C SER A 127 25.26 3.53 1.34
N ARG A 128 26.27 4.33 1.67
CA ARG A 128 26.37 4.98 3.00
C ARG A 128 25.33 6.10 3.19
N ALA A 129 24.86 6.71 2.11
CA ALA A 129 23.84 7.76 2.16
C ALA A 129 22.40 7.20 2.19
N VAL A 130 22.21 5.91 1.92
CA VAL A 130 20.89 5.26 1.87
C VAL A 130 20.10 5.41 3.18
N PRO A 131 20.67 5.24 4.38
CA PRO A 131 19.94 5.44 5.63
C PRO A 131 19.40 6.86 5.81
N VAL A 132 20.16 7.87 5.38
CA VAL A 132 19.74 9.29 5.40
C VAL A 132 18.64 9.52 4.36
N ALA A 133 18.80 9.00 3.15
CA ALA A 133 17.79 9.10 2.10
C ALA A 133 16.47 8.40 2.49
N ALA A 134 16.56 7.22 3.11
CA ALA A 134 15.43 6.49 3.68
C ALA A 134 14.71 7.33 4.74
N GLY A 135 15.44 7.92 5.68
CA GLY A 135 14.89 8.84 6.67
C GLY A 135 14.21 10.06 6.04
N ALA A 136 14.80 10.64 4.98
CA ALA A 136 14.21 11.76 4.23
C ALA A 136 12.91 11.36 3.51
N VAL A 137 12.83 10.14 2.95
CA VAL A 137 11.61 9.61 2.33
C VAL A 137 10.51 9.42 3.39
N VAL A 138 10.84 8.85 4.55
CA VAL A 138 9.89 8.70 5.67
C VAL A 138 9.42 10.06 6.17
N LEU A 139 10.33 11.02 6.33
CA LEU A 139 9.99 12.38 6.76
C LEU A 139 9.08 13.08 5.73
N SER A 140 9.38 12.95 4.43
CA SER A 140 8.54 13.48 3.35
C SER A 140 7.16 12.82 3.31
N ALA A 141 7.10 11.50 3.55
CA ALA A 141 5.86 10.76 3.66
C ALA A 141 5.02 11.17 4.89
N GLY A 142 5.68 11.51 6.00
CA GLY A 142 5.05 12.12 7.17
C GLY A 142 4.56 13.53 6.88
N ALA A 143 5.33 14.37 6.19
CA ALA A 143 4.88 15.71 5.78
C ALA A 143 3.67 15.64 4.83
N PHE A 144 3.67 14.65 3.93
CA PHE A 144 2.58 14.36 3.01
C PHE A 144 1.24 14.12 3.74
N GLN A 145 1.28 13.56 4.96
CA GLN A 145 0.10 13.36 5.80
C GLN A 145 -0.62 14.65 6.18
N PHE A 146 0.09 15.77 6.27
CA PHE A 146 -0.47 17.07 6.62
C PHE A 146 -1.00 17.87 5.42
N THR A 147 -0.85 17.35 4.20
CA THR A 147 -1.20 18.10 2.99
C THR A 147 -2.72 18.20 2.80
N ALA A 148 -3.18 19.39 2.41
CA ALA A 148 -4.57 19.62 1.98
C ALA A 148 -4.96 18.71 0.79
N TRP A 149 -3.97 18.30 -0.01
CA TRP A 149 -4.15 17.35 -1.11
C TRP A 149 -4.61 15.98 -0.61
N LYS A 150 -3.95 15.42 0.40
CA LYS A 150 -4.36 14.16 1.03
C LYS A 150 -5.75 14.31 1.68
N ALA A 151 -5.99 15.38 2.42
CA ALA A 151 -7.28 15.62 3.08
C ALA A 151 -8.44 15.64 2.06
N ARG A 152 -8.24 16.28 0.90
CA ARG A 152 -9.22 16.30 -0.20
C ARG A 152 -9.45 14.92 -0.80
N HIS A 153 -8.40 14.14 -1.04
CA HIS A 153 -8.52 12.78 -1.56
C HIS A 153 -9.25 11.84 -0.58
N LEU A 154 -8.95 11.97 0.71
CA LEU A 154 -9.60 11.21 1.77
C LEU A 154 -11.09 11.57 1.88
N ALA A 155 -11.43 12.86 1.79
CA ALA A 155 -12.82 13.31 1.75
C ALA A 155 -13.56 12.76 0.52
N CYS A 156 -12.93 12.76 -0.66
CA CYS A 156 -13.48 12.13 -1.86
C CYS A 156 -13.71 10.64 -1.65
N CYS A 157 -12.76 9.89 -1.06
CA CYS A 157 -12.93 8.48 -0.74
C CYS A 157 -14.08 8.22 0.24
N ARG A 158 -14.30 9.09 1.24
CA ARG A 158 -15.41 8.95 2.21
C ARG A 158 -16.78 9.35 1.67
N ALA A 159 -16.84 10.35 0.79
CA ALA A 159 -18.09 10.79 0.14
C ALA A 159 -18.56 9.84 -0.96
N ALA A 160 -17.65 9.03 -1.48
CA ALA A 160 -17.88 8.11 -2.57
C ALA A 160 -19.01 7.06 -2.36
N PRO A 161 -19.22 6.47 -1.16
CA PRO A 161 -20.37 5.59 -0.91
C PRO A 161 -21.74 6.26 -1.13
N GLY A 162 -21.85 7.58 -0.97
CA GLY A 162 -23.09 8.32 -1.30
C GLY A 162 -23.31 8.52 -2.81
N ARG A 163 -22.28 8.34 -3.63
CA ARG A 163 -22.34 8.45 -5.10
C ARG A 163 -22.56 7.10 -5.80
N CYS A 164 -22.70 6.01 -5.03
CA CYS A 164 -22.99 4.66 -5.54
C CYS A 164 -24.46 4.44 -5.93
N GLY A 165 -25.28 5.50 -6.03
CA GLY A 165 -26.74 5.44 -6.17
C GLY A 165 -27.29 4.64 -7.36
N ALA A 166 -26.46 4.29 -8.35
CA ALA A 166 -26.73 3.21 -9.30
C ALA A 166 -25.40 2.69 -9.84
N LEU A 167 -25.26 1.36 -9.96
CA LEU A 167 -24.09 0.80 -10.64
C LEU A 167 -24.21 1.11 -12.14
N PRO A 168 -23.18 1.63 -12.82
CA PRO A 168 -23.30 1.96 -14.23
C PRO A 168 -23.74 0.74 -15.03
N GLU A 169 -24.75 0.90 -15.88
CA GLU A 169 -25.29 -0.23 -16.65
C GLU A 169 -24.25 -0.88 -17.57
N ARG A 170 -23.29 -0.07 -18.03
CA ARG A 170 -22.19 -0.47 -18.90
C ARG A 170 -20.97 -0.91 -18.10
N VAL A 171 -20.46 -2.10 -18.42
CA VAL A 171 -19.22 -2.68 -17.85
C VAL A 171 -18.02 -1.73 -17.92
N GLY A 172 -17.83 -1.02 -19.03
CA GLY A 172 -16.72 -0.05 -19.16
C GLY A 172 -16.85 1.17 -18.23
N ALA A 173 -18.07 1.60 -17.90
CA ALA A 173 -18.29 2.67 -16.94
C ALA A 173 -18.05 2.21 -15.50
N ALA A 174 -18.41 0.96 -15.19
CA ALA A 174 -18.10 0.32 -13.91
C ALA A 174 -16.57 0.16 -13.70
N TRP A 175 -15.82 -0.24 -14.73
CA TRP A 175 -14.36 -0.31 -14.67
C TRP A 175 -13.72 1.07 -14.43
N ARG A 176 -14.13 2.11 -15.18
CA ARG A 176 -13.65 3.48 -14.99
C ARG A 176 -13.94 4.02 -13.59
N GLN A 177 -15.11 3.67 -13.03
CA GLN A 177 -15.45 4.02 -11.66
C GLN A 177 -14.50 3.34 -10.68
N GLY A 178 -14.27 2.03 -10.83
CA GLY A 178 -13.28 1.28 -10.03
C GLY A 178 -11.86 1.87 -10.12
N ALA A 179 -11.41 2.24 -11.31
CA ALA A 179 -10.10 2.86 -11.53
C ALA A 179 -9.98 4.23 -10.86
N ARG A 180 -11.00 5.10 -10.95
CA ARG A 180 -11.02 6.40 -10.24
C ARG A 180 -10.96 6.21 -8.73
N PHE A 181 -11.70 5.24 -8.22
CA PHE A 181 -11.67 4.86 -6.81
C PHE A 181 -10.29 4.37 -6.38
N GLY A 182 -9.68 3.46 -7.15
CA GLY A 182 -8.34 2.96 -6.92
C GLY A 182 -7.31 4.08 -6.92
N PHE A 183 -7.41 5.02 -7.86
CA PHE A 183 -6.51 6.17 -7.95
C PHE A 183 -6.58 7.07 -6.72
N HIS A 184 -7.78 7.51 -6.31
CA HIS A 184 -7.91 8.34 -5.11
C HIS A 184 -7.46 7.59 -3.85
N CYS A 185 -7.75 6.30 -3.77
CA CYS A 185 -7.32 5.43 -2.68
C CYS A 185 -5.79 5.40 -2.60
N CYS A 186 -5.13 5.09 -3.73
CA CYS A 186 -3.69 5.02 -3.87
C CYS A 186 -3.01 6.35 -3.50
N CYS A 187 -3.52 7.49 -4.00
CA CYS A 187 -2.99 8.81 -3.67
C CYS A 187 -3.10 9.13 -2.17
N SER A 188 -4.22 8.80 -1.54
CA SER A 188 -4.42 9.09 -0.11
C SER A 188 -3.55 8.23 0.82
N SER A 189 -3.25 6.98 0.42
CA SER A 189 -2.40 6.06 1.19
C SER A 189 -0.93 6.12 0.78
N ALA A 190 -0.57 6.86 -0.26
CA ALA A 190 0.78 6.89 -0.84
C ALA A 190 1.88 7.13 0.20
N GLY A 191 1.69 8.10 1.12
CA GLY A 191 2.66 8.38 2.18
C GLY A 191 2.84 7.20 3.16
N LEU A 192 1.75 6.56 3.58
CA LEU A 192 1.82 5.39 4.47
C LEU A 192 2.47 4.20 3.78
N THR A 193 2.12 3.99 2.51
CA THR A 193 2.71 2.94 1.67
C THR A 193 4.21 3.19 1.45
N ALA A 194 4.62 4.42 1.20
CA ALA A 194 6.04 4.77 1.07
C ALA A 194 6.80 4.54 2.38
N SER A 195 6.20 4.92 3.52
CA SER A 195 6.79 4.68 4.85
C SER A 195 6.96 3.19 5.14
N LEU A 196 5.93 2.39 4.82
CA LEU A 196 5.99 0.93 4.95
C LEU A 196 7.12 0.34 4.09
N LEU A 197 7.30 0.86 2.87
CA LEU A 197 8.33 0.37 1.96
C LEU A 197 9.74 0.62 2.50
N VAL A 198 9.95 1.77 3.15
CA VAL A 198 11.25 2.14 3.74
C VAL A 198 11.53 1.38 5.03
N ILE A 199 10.55 1.28 5.93
CA ILE A 199 10.70 0.57 7.20
C ILE A 199 10.87 -0.93 6.97
N GLY A 200 10.26 -1.44 5.90
CA GLY A 200 10.37 -2.83 5.47
C GLY A 200 9.00 -3.39 5.16
N ILE A 201 8.78 -3.74 3.89
CA ILE A 201 7.51 -4.35 3.43
C ILE A 201 7.21 -5.70 4.11
N MET A 202 8.23 -6.30 4.74
CA MET A 202 8.13 -7.59 5.44
C MET A 202 7.98 -7.46 6.96
N ASP A 203 8.02 -6.25 7.52
CA ASP A 203 7.76 -6.05 8.95
C ASP A 203 6.25 -6.13 9.21
N LEU A 204 5.79 -7.29 9.70
CA LEU A 204 4.39 -7.55 10.07
C LEU A 204 3.82 -6.52 11.06
N ARG A 205 4.64 -5.94 11.95
CA ARG A 205 4.20 -4.91 12.89
C ARG A 205 3.99 -3.59 12.17
N ALA A 206 4.90 -3.19 11.29
CA ALA A 206 4.74 -2.01 10.45
C ALA A 206 3.52 -2.14 9.54
N MET A 207 3.31 -3.33 8.97
CA MET A 207 2.12 -3.66 8.18
C MET A 207 0.83 -3.51 8.99
N ALA A 208 0.77 -4.08 10.20
CA ALA A 208 -0.38 -3.96 11.07
C ALA A 208 -0.65 -2.50 11.47
N ALA A 209 0.39 -1.74 11.83
CA ALA A 209 0.29 -0.34 12.20
C ALA A 209 -0.21 0.54 11.05
N VAL A 210 0.33 0.35 9.84
CA VAL A 210 -0.11 1.08 8.64
C VAL A 210 -1.54 0.73 8.27
N THR A 211 -1.92 -0.55 8.36
CA THR A 211 -3.30 -0.99 8.12
C THR A 211 -4.26 -0.33 9.11
N ALA A 212 -3.92 -0.34 10.40
CA ALA A 212 -4.71 0.30 11.43
C ALA A 212 -4.81 1.81 11.19
N ALA A 213 -3.71 2.48 10.83
CA ALA A 213 -3.70 3.90 10.50
C ALA A 213 -4.63 4.21 9.31
N ILE A 214 -4.54 3.45 8.21
CA ILE A 214 -5.41 3.62 7.04
C ILE A 214 -6.88 3.40 7.42
N ALA A 215 -7.17 2.35 8.20
CA ALA A 215 -8.51 2.05 8.65
C ALA A 215 -9.08 3.17 9.53
N VAL A 216 -8.31 3.65 10.51
CA VAL A 216 -8.72 4.76 11.39
C VAL A 216 -8.88 6.04 10.60
N GLU A 217 -7.96 6.38 9.69
CA GLU A 217 -8.08 7.54 8.81
C GLU A 217 -9.36 7.50 7.97
N ARG A 218 -9.83 6.32 7.57
CA ARG A 218 -11.01 6.20 6.70
C ARG A 218 -12.32 6.05 7.46
N LEU A 219 -12.31 5.40 8.61
CA LEU A 219 -13.50 5.06 9.39
C LEU A 219 -13.80 6.08 10.50
N ALA A 220 -12.79 6.78 11.02
CA ALA A 220 -13.01 7.73 12.10
C ALA A 220 -13.75 8.99 11.62
N PRO A 221 -14.75 9.48 12.37
CA PRO A 221 -15.45 10.73 12.06
C PRO A 221 -14.50 11.94 12.01
N ALA A 222 -13.41 11.89 12.78
CA ALA A 222 -12.32 12.88 12.77
C ALA A 222 -11.05 12.39 12.06
N GLY A 223 -11.15 11.60 10.98
CA GLY A 223 -9.97 10.97 10.40
C GLY A 223 -8.92 11.93 9.79
N GLU A 224 -9.21 13.23 9.65
CA GLU A 224 -8.17 14.23 9.38
C GLU A 224 -7.22 14.41 10.58
N ARG A 225 -7.76 14.41 11.82
CA ARG A 225 -6.94 14.41 13.04
C ARG A 225 -6.13 13.11 13.18
N ALA A 226 -6.73 11.98 12.80
CA ALA A 226 -6.01 10.71 12.77
C ALA A 226 -4.87 10.70 11.75
N ALA A 227 -5.09 11.25 10.54
CA ALA A 227 -4.04 11.41 9.54
C ALA A 227 -2.90 12.31 10.03
N ARG A 228 -3.23 13.42 10.71
CA ARG A 228 -2.23 14.30 11.33
C ARG A 228 -1.46 13.60 12.45
N ALA A 229 -2.13 12.82 13.31
CA ALA A 229 -1.47 12.06 14.37
C ALA A 229 -0.51 11.00 13.79
N ALA A 230 -0.97 10.22 12.80
CA ALA A 230 -0.14 9.27 12.08
C ALA A 230 1.03 9.98 11.37
N GLY A 231 0.79 11.14 10.77
CA GLY A 231 1.80 12.03 10.22
C GLY A 231 2.87 12.42 11.23
N SER A 232 2.48 12.87 12.42
CA SER A 232 3.42 13.24 13.48
C SER A 232 4.30 12.07 13.90
N VAL A 233 3.73 10.87 14.03
CA VAL A 233 4.48 9.65 14.37
C VAL A 233 5.49 9.32 13.27
N ILE A 234 5.08 9.40 12.00
CA ILE A 234 5.95 9.10 10.85
C ILE A 234 7.06 10.15 10.71
N VAL A 235 6.75 11.44 10.89
CA VAL A 235 7.77 12.50 10.91
C VAL A 235 8.77 12.25 12.03
N GLY A 236 8.30 11.93 13.25
CA GLY A 236 9.16 11.59 14.38
C GLY A 236 10.06 10.40 14.08
N ALA A 237 9.52 9.34 13.50
CA ALA A 237 10.30 8.18 13.06
C ALA A 237 11.35 8.55 12.00
N GLY A 238 11.00 9.38 11.01
CA GLY A 238 11.93 9.88 10.00
C GLY A 238 13.07 10.70 10.59
N VAL A 239 12.77 11.60 11.53
CA VAL A 239 13.79 12.39 12.26
C VAL A 239 14.71 11.48 13.05
N ILE A 240 14.18 10.48 13.78
CA ILE A 240 14.98 9.52 14.54
C ILE A 240 15.89 8.70 13.60
N LEU A 241 15.38 8.28 12.45
CA LEU A 241 16.19 7.55 11.45
C LEU A 241 17.34 8.41 10.91
N ILE A 242 17.09 9.68 10.59
CA ILE A 242 18.14 10.61 10.14
C ILE A 242 19.15 10.86 11.28
N ALA A 243 18.67 11.12 12.50
CA ALA A 243 19.53 11.39 13.65
C ALA A 243 20.43 10.19 13.98
N ARG A 244 19.90 8.96 13.89
CA ARG A 244 20.69 7.74 14.00
C ARG A 244 21.70 7.67 12.85
N ALA A 245 21.27 7.81 11.60
CA ALA A 245 22.18 7.74 10.46
C ALA A 245 23.35 8.74 10.52
N VAL A 246 23.13 9.94 11.07
CA VAL A 246 24.17 10.97 11.26
C VAL A 246 25.01 10.72 12.51
N GLY A 247 24.42 10.22 13.60
CA GLY A 247 25.12 9.94 14.86
C GLY A 247 25.96 8.66 14.87
N ILE A 248 25.78 7.77 13.88
CA ILE A 248 26.63 6.58 13.65
C ILE A 248 27.74 6.90 12.62
N GLY A 249 27.88 8.16 12.20
CA GLY A 249 28.86 8.63 11.21
C GLY A 249 30.22 8.98 11.80
#